data_AF-A0A8T6P300-F1
#
_entry.id   AF-A0A8T6P300-F1
#
_cell.length_a   1.000
_cell.length_b   1.000
_cell.length_c   1.000
_cell.angle_alpha   90.00
_cell.angle_beta   90.00
_cell.angle_gamma   90.00
#
_symmetry.space_group_name_H-M   'P 1'
#
loop_
_entity.id
_entity.type
_entity.pdbx_description
1 polymer ?
#
loop_
_entity_poly.entity_id
_entity_poly.type
_entity_poly.pdbx_seq_one_letter_code
_entity_poly.pdbx_strand_id
1 'polypeptide(L)'
;GLPRIPGLNRPALARRLATQLATEDLESVLAQVVAGRFGFLSVSELVDMLIGQDATRLKKAGSARLDLISESDVRVTQPGPPHWAFVVRRYDVGIDTERRELHCSCPHFRVVAGKAALCKHLAQAFKSMPAVYAHTALIDLLLRREYSGPQTDGWDFRPQG
;
A
#
# COMPACT_ATOMS: atom_id res chain seq x y z
N GLY A 1 17.83 33.53 -4.41
CA GLY A 1 18.27 32.13 -4.37
C GLY A 1 19.12 31.94 -3.14
N LEU A 2 18.89 30.89 -2.35
CA LEU A 2 19.71 30.61 -1.16
C LEU A 2 21.18 30.36 -1.57
N PRO A 3 22.18 30.94 -0.89
CA PRO A 3 23.59 30.76 -1.24
C PRO A 3 24.01 29.30 -1.10
N ARG A 4 24.75 28.77 -2.07
CA ARG A 4 25.30 27.41 -2.04
C ARG A 4 26.35 27.32 -0.93
N ILE A 5 26.04 26.59 0.14
CA ILE A 5 27.00 26.25 1.20
C ILE A 5 27.91 25.12 0.66
N PRO A 6 29.24 25.33 0.55
CA PRO A 6 30.16 24.28 0.11
C PRO A 6 30.10 23.06 1.02
N GLY A 7 29.98 21.85 0.45
CA GLY A 7 29.91 20.59 1.20
C GLY A 7 28.51 20.14 1.63
N LEU A 8 27.48 20.97 1.44
CA LEU A 8 26.10 20.63 1.77
C LEU A 8 25.35 20.12 0.53
N ASN A 9 25.58 18.86 0.14
CA ASN A 9 24.75 18.22 -0.88
C ASN A 9 23.41 17.75 -0.28
N ARG A 10 22.38 17.57 -1.13
CA ARG A 10 21.03 17.17 -0.70
C ARG A 10 21.04 15.95 0.25
N PRO A 11 21.78 14.87 -0.04
CA PRO A 11 21.88 13.71 0.87
C PRO A 11 22.53 14.03 2.24
N ALA A 12 23.61 14.84 2.25
CA ALA A 12 24.28 15.24 3.48
C ALA A 12 23.39 16.14 4.34
N LEU A 13 22.62 17.04 3.71
CA LEU A 13 21.63 17.86 4.38
C LEU A 13 20.50 17.02 4.99
N ALA A 14 19.97 16.05 4.24
CA ALA A 14 18.92 15.16 4.72
C ALA A 14 19.38 14.32 5.92
N ARG A 15 20.59 13.76 5.88
CA ARG A 15 21.16 13.04 7.03
C ARG A 15 21.34 13.93 8.25
N ARG A 16 21.83 15.15 8.05
CA ARG A 16 22.07 16.10 9.14
C ARG A 16 20.79 16.59 9.78
N LEU A 17 19.73 16.80 8.99
CA LEU A 17 18.37 17.06 9.49
C LEU A 17 17.87 15.85 10.30
N ALA A 18 17.99 14.64 9.76
CA ALA A 18 17.50 13.44 10.45
C ALA A 18 18.21 13.15 11.78
N THR A 19 19.49 13.52 11.94
CA THR A 19 20.23 13.31 13.20
C THR A 19 20.14 14.45 14.20
N GLN A 20 19.65 15.62 13.80
CA GLN A 20 19.59 16.81 14.66
C GLN A 20 18.16 17.21 15.06
N LEU A 21 17.15 16.67 14.41
CA LEU A 21 15.74 16.90 14.77
C LEU A 21 15.35 16.02 15.96
N ALA A 22 14.50 16.58 16.84
CA ALA A 22 13.80 15.79 17.84
C ALA A 22 12.87 14.78 17.14
N THR A 23 12.55 13.68 17.82
CA THR A 23 11.71 12.61 17.26
C THR A 23 10.35 13.13 16.77
N GLU A 24 9.74 14.04 17.52
CA GLU A 24 8.47 14.70 17.18
C GLU A 24 8.53 15.55 15.90
N ASP A 25 9.64 16.28 15.68
CA ASP A 25 9.84 17.04 14.46
C ASP A 25 10.10 16.12 13.26
N LEU A 26 10.81 15.00 13.48
CA LEU A 26 11.05 14.00 12.46
C LEU A 26 9.74 13.34 12.01
N GLU A 27 8.84 13.03 12.93
CA GLU A 27 7.50 12.50 12.63
C GLU A 27 6.65 13.51 11.85
N SER A 28 6.68 14.79 12.23
CA SER A 28 6.00 15.85 11.50
C SER A 28 6.54 16.00 10.07
N VAL A 29 7.85 15.99 9.90
CA VAL A 29 8.49 16.02 8.57
C VAL A 29 8.11 14.78 7.76
N LEU A 30 8.11 13.60 8.36
CA LEU A 30 7.67 12.37 7.69
C LEU A 30 6.22 12.50 7.22
N ALA A 31 5.31 12.96 8.08
CA ALA A 31 3.91 13.17 7.73
C ALA A 31 3.75 14.15 6.56
N GLN A 32 4.50 15.24 6.54
CA GLN A 32 4.51 16.20 5.43
C GLN A 32 5.06 15.60 4.12
N VAL A 33 6.11 14.79 4.20
CA VAL A 33 6.68 14.11 3.02
C VAL A 33 5.68 13.08 2.46
N VAL A 34 5.04 12.30 3.34
CA VAL A 34 4.01 11.33 2.96
C VAL A 34 2.81 12.03 2.33
N ALA A 35 2.29 13.10 2.97
CA ALA A 35 1.19 13.89 2.44
C ALA A 35 1.54 14.54 1.09
N GLY A 36 2.74 15.12 0.97
CA GLY A 36 3.20 15.73 -0.28
C GLY A 36 3.40 14.73 -1.40
N ARG A 37 3.80 13.49 -1.10
CA ARG A 37 4.05 12.46 -2.11
C ARG A 37 2.78 11.68 -2.52
N PHE A 38 1.90 11.38 -1.58
CA PHE A 38 0.77 10.49 -1.81
C PHE A 38 -0.60 11.12 -1.53
N GLY A 39 -0.69 12.19 -0.77
CA GLY A 39 -1.95 12.74 -0.25
C GLY A 39 -2.91 13.28 -1.32
N PHE A 40 -2.42 13.62 -2.51
CA PHE A 40 -3.23 14.08 -3.64
C PHE A 40 -3.62 12.97 -4.61
N LEU A 41 -3.08 11.76 -4.46
CA LEU A 41 -3.33 10.65 -5.37
C LEU A 41 -4.68 10.02 -5.07
N SER A 42 -5.44 9.69 -6.11
CA SER A 42 -6.66 8.89 -5.98
C SER A 42 -6.36 7.46 -5.52
N VAL A 43 -7.36 6.78 -4.98
CA VAL A 43 -7.27 5.34 -4.63
C VAL A 43 -6.80 4.50 -5.82
N SER A 44 -7.28 4.84 -7.02
CA SER A 44 -6.89 4.13 -8.25
C SER A 44 -5.41 4.31 -8.57
N GLU A 45 -4.88 5.53 -8.47
CA GLU A 45 -3.45 5.79 -8.70
C GLU A 45 -2.57 5.07 -7.68
N LEU A 46 -2.97 5.05 -6.40
CA LEU A 46 -2.24 4.33 -5.35
C LEU A 46 -2.23 2.82 -5.60
N VAL A 47 -3.35 2.24 -6.02
CA VAL A 47 -3.45 0.82 -6.39
C VAL A 47 -2.56 0.51 -7.60
N ASP A 48 -2.59 1.35 -8.63
CA ASP A 48 -1.80 1.14 -9.85
C ASP A 48 -0.29 1.24 -9.56
N MET A 49 0.12 2.16 -8.66
CA MET A 49 1.50 2.22 -8.16
C MET A 49 1.91 0.95 -7.42
N LEU A 50 1.08 0.43 -6.52
CA LEU A 50 1.35 -0.83 -5.81
C LEU A 50 1.51 -2.00 -6.78
N ILE A 51 0.61 -2.12 -7.77
CA ILE A 51 0.69 -3.18 -8.78
C ILE A 51 1.95 -3.01 -9.64
N GLY A 52 2.34 -1.79 -9.98
CA GLY A 52 3.59 -1.51 -10.69
C GLY A 52 4.83 -1.98 -9.91
N GLN A 53 4.88 -1.70 -8.60
CA GLN A 53 5.95 -2.21 -7.73
C GLN A 53 5.93 -3.75 -7.62
N ASP A 54 4.74 -4.35 -7.55
CA ASP A 54 4.58 -5.81 -7.53
C ASP A 54 5.06 -6.46 -8.83
N ALA A 55 4.75 -5.88 -9.99
CA ALA A 55 5.18 -6.41 -11.28
C ALA A 55 6.71 -6.55 -11.38
N THR A 56 7.44 -5.57 -10.83
CA THR A 56 8.91 -5.60 -10.77
C THR A 56 9.42 -6.77 -9.93
N ARG A 57 8.76 -7.07 -8.80
CA ARG A 57 9.15 -8.17 -7.88
C ARG A 57 8.68 -9.55 -8.35
N LEU A 58 7.50 -9.62 -8.94
CA LEU A 58 6.89 -10.87 -9.40
C LEU A 58 7.52 -11.39 -10.71
N LYS A 59 8.23 -10.54 -11.47
CA LYS A 59 8.59 -10.73 -12.88
C LYS A 59 7.31 -10.83 -13.75
N LYS A 60 7.38 -10.48 -15.04
CA LYS A 60 6.23 -10.22 -15.97
C LYS A 60 5.05 -11.23 -15.96
N ALA A 61 5.20 -12.43 -15.41
CA ALA A 61 4.16 -13.46 -15.37
C ALA A 61 3.14 -13.34 -14.21
N GLY A 62 3.36 -12.48 -13.21
CA GLY A 62 2.55 -12.50 -11.96
C GLY A 62 1.68 -11.29 -11.66
N SER A 63 1.76 -10.19 -12.42
CA SER A 63 1.10 -8.93 -12.07
C SER A 63 -0.43 -9.01 -12.15
N ALA A 64 -1.10 -8.35 -11.20
CA ALA A 64 -2.54 -8.26 -11.18
C ALA A 64 -3.07 -7.52 -12.42
N ARG A 65 -3.92 -8.18 -13.20
CA ARG A 65 -4.63 -7.61 -14.34
C ARG A 65 -6.01 -7.12 -13.90
N LEU A 66 -6.13 -5.82 -13.64
CA LEU A 66 -7.36 -5.19 -13.18
C LEU A 66 -8.38 -4.97 -14.30
N ASP A 67 -7.93 -4.90 -15.54
CA ASP A 67 -8.77 -4.89 -16.75
C ASP A 67 -9.73 -6.08 -16.84
N LEU A 68 -9.49 -7.12 -16.04
CA LEU A 68 -10.28 -8.34 -16.00
C LEU A 68 -11.37 -8.36 -14.93
N ILE A 69 -11.57 -7.30 -14.13
CA ILE A 69 -12.61 -7.22 -13.08
C ILE A 69 -13.23 -5.82 -13.08
N SER A 70 -14.55 -5.73 -13.23
CA SER A 70 -15.25 -4.45 -13.15
C SER A 70 -15.68 -4.13 -11.71
N GLU A 71 -16.04 -2.89 -11.44
CA GLU A 71 -16.59 -2.49 -10.14
C GLU A 71 -17.90 -3.21 -9.81
N SER A 72 -18.73 -3.49 -10.82
CA SER A 72 -19.98 -4.26 -10.68
C SER A 72 -19.76 -5.71 -10.23
N ASP A 73 -18.54 -6.24 -10.34
CA ASP A 73 -18.19 -7.57 -9.85
C ASP A 73 -17.99 -7.62 -8.32
N VAL A 74 -18.05 -6.48 -7.63
CA VAL A 74 -17.78 -6.36 -6.20
C VAL A 74 -19.09 -6.26 -5.41
N ARG A 75 -19.21 -7.08 -4.37
CA ARG A 75 -20.28 -7.00 -3.38
C ARG A 75 -19.66 -6.87 -2.01
N VAL A 76 -20.05 -5.86 -1.25
CA VAL A 76 -19.60 -5.70 0.14
C VAL A 76 -20.46 -6.62 1.01
N THR A 77 -19.83 -7.55 1.73
CA THR A 77 -20.51 -8.47 2.65
C THR A 77 -20.41 -8.01 4.09
N GLN A 78 -19.34 -7.31 4.45
CA GLN A 78 -19.19 -6.63 5.73
C GLN A 78 -18.62 -5.23 5.49
N PRO A 79 -19.47 -4.20 5.52
CA PRO A 79 -19.02 -2.82 5.43
C PRO A 79 -18.62 -2.28 6.82
N GLY A 80 -17.42 -1.74 6.94
CA GLY A 80 -17.07 -0.87 8.06
C GLY A 80 -15.69 -1.12 8.65
N PRO A 81 -15.03 -0.06 9.17
CA PRO A 81 -13.74 -0.22 9.82
C PRO A 81 -13.86 -1.00 11.15
N PRO A 82 -12.79 -1.70 11.57
CA PRO A 82 -11.53 -1.85 10.84
C PRO A 82 -11.55 -3.00 9.81
N HIS A 83 -12.64 -3.78 9.73
CA HIS A 83 -12.72 -5.02 8.97
C HIS A 83 -13.67 -4.91 7.77
N TRP A 84 -13.09 -4.92 6.58
CA TRP A 84 -13.85 -4.89 5.34
C TRP A 84 -13.87 -6.27 4.69
N ALA A 85 -15.05 -6.80 4.40
CA ALA A 85 -15.20 -8.05 3.65
C ALA A 85 -16.01 -7.83 2.38
N PHE A 86 -15.56 -8.45 1.31
CA PHE A 86 -16.13 -8.37 -0.02
C PHE A 86 -16.21 -9.76 -0.64
N VAL A 87 -17.18 -9.93 -1.53
CA VAL A 87 -17.15 -10.97 -2.56
C VAL A 87 -16.86 -10.28 -3.88
N VAL A 88 -15.73 -10.62 -4.49
CA VAL A 88 -15.37 -10.15 -5.83
C VAL A 88 -15.56 -11.32 -6.79
N ARG A 89 -16.62 -11.27 -7.60
CA ARG A 89 -17.18 -12.38 -8.38
C ARG A 89 -17.64 -13.54 -7.50
N ARG A 90 -16.71 -14.44 -7.16
CA ARG A 90 -16.94 -15.65 -6.37
C ARG A 90 -15.86 -15.87 -5.29
N TYR A 91 -14.94 -14.92 -5.16
CA TYR A 91 -13.84 -15.01 -4.21
C TYR A 91 -14.08 -14.06 -3.08
N ASP A 92 -13.97 -14.57 -1.86
CA ASP A 92 -13.96 -13.78 -0.65
C ASP A 92 -12.65 -13.00 -0.58
N VAL A 93 -12.78 -11.73 -0.26
CA VAL A 93 -11.69 -10.79 -0.09
C VAL A 93 -11.93 -10.07 1.21
N GLY A 94 -10.89 -9.88 2.01
CA GLY A 94 -11.02 -8.97 3.13
C GLY A 94 -9.73 -8.31 3.54
N ILE A 95 -9.96 -7.18 4.20
CA ILE A 95 -8.99 -6.14 4.48
C ILE A 95 -9.25 -5.72 5.92
N ASP A 96 -8.35 -6.09 6.80
CA ASP A 96 -8.34 -5.69 8.20
C ASP A 96 -7.28 -4.62 8.38
N THR A 97 -7.72 -3.37 8.54
CA THR A 97 -6.81 -2.24 8.69
C THR A 97 -6.20 -2.13 10.09
N GLU A 98 -6.82 -2.73 11.11
CA GLU A 98 -6.33 -2.71 12.48
C GLU A 98 -5.21 -3.74 12.65
N ARG A 99 -5.45 -4.97 12.20
CA ARG A 99 -4.45 -6.06 12.26
C ARG A 99 -3.47 -6.05 11.10
N ARG A 100 -3.69 -5.17 10.11
CA ARG A 100 -2.93 -5.10 8.85
C ARG A 100 -2.93 -6.43 8.11
N GLU A 101 -4.09 -7.08 8.02
CA GLU A 101 -4.25 -8.36 7.35
C GLU A 101 -4.99 -8.21 6.02
N LEU A 102 -4.49 -8.88 4.99
CA LEU A 102 -5.14 -9.01 3.69
C LEU A 102 -5.37 -10.49 3.39
N HIS A 103 -6.59 -10.82 2.98
CA HIS A 103 -6.93 -12.16 2.54
C HIS A 103 -7.72 -12.16 1.24
N CYS A 104 -7.50 -13.21 0.45
CA CYS A 104 -8.31 -13.49 -0.72
C CYS A 104 -8.36 -15.01 -0.98
N SER A 105 -9.54 -15.57 -1.24
CA SER A 105 -9.69 -16.99 -1.55
C SER A 105 -9.32 -17.36 -2.98
N CYS A 106 -8.87 -16.42 -3.81
CA CYS A 106 -8.51 -16.75 -5.18
C CYS A 106 -7.22 -17.58 -5.27
N PRO A 107 -7.12 -18.56 -6.19
CA PRO A 107 -5.93 -19.40 -6.31
C PRO A 107 -4.63 -18.61 -6.56
N HIS A 108 -4.73 -17.50 -7.28
CA HIS A 108 -3.59 -16.62 -7.54
C HIS A 108 -3.04 -15.97 -6.27
N PHE A 109 -3.91 -15.66 -5.29
CA PHE A 109 -3.48 -15.01 -4.06
C PHE A 109 -2.55 -15.90 -3.23
N ARG A 110 -2.80 -17.21 -3.20
CA ARG A 110 -1.89 -18.18 -2.58
C ARG A 110 -0.47 -18.10 -3.13
N VAL A 111 -0.32 -17.76 -4.42
CA VAL A 111 0.99 -17.61 -5.09
C VAL A 111 1.63 -16.26 -4.79
N VAL A 112 0.85 -15.17 -4.82
CA VAL A 112 1.40 -13.80 -4.66
C VAL A 112 1.55 -13.36 -3.20
N ALA A 113 0.83 -13.98 -2.28
CA ALA A 113 0.88 -13.69 -0.84
C ALA A 113 2.30 -13.86 -0.27
N GLY A 114 3.01 -14.94 -0.66
CA GLY A 114 4.41 -15.17 -0.25
C GLY A 114 5.40 -14.10 -0.75
N LYS A 115 4.96 -13.18 -1.60
CA LYS A 115 5.74 -12.03 -2.09
C LYS A 115 5.12 -10.69 -1.67
N ALA A 116 4.17 -10.71 -0.73
CA ALA A 116 3.44 -9.53 -0.24
C ALA A 116 2.85 -8.67 -1.37
N ALA A 117 2.32 -9.31 -2.41
CA ALA A 117 1.80 -8.67 -3.61
C ALA A 117 0.27 -8.76 -3.70
N LEU A 118 -0.36 -7.72 -4.25
CA LEU A 118 -1.81 -7.68 -4.40
C LEU A 118 -2.25 -8.58 -5.56
N CYS A 119 -3.31 -9.36 -5.34
CA CYS A 119 -4.05 -9.96 -6.45
C CYS A 119 -5.07 -8.95 -7.00
N LYS A 120 -5.60 -9.21 -8.20
CA LYS A 120 -6.59 -8.33 -8.84
C LYS A 120 -7.88 -8.14 -8.03
N HIS A 121 -8.30 -9.13 -7.24
CA HIS A 121 -9.52 -9.03 -6.41
C HIS A 121 -9.30 -8.09 -5.22
N LEU A 122 -8.14 -8.18 -4.55
CA LEU A 122 -7.76 -7.25 -3.46
C LEU A 122 -7.64 -5.81 -3.97
N ALA A 123 -6.97 -5.62 -5.10
CA ALA A 123 -6.87 -4.31 -5.72
C ALA A 123 -8.26 -3.73 -6.06
N GLN A 124 -9.18 -4.55 -6.56
CA GLN A 124 -10.55 -4.10 -6.83
C GLN A 124 -11.35 -3.83 -5.54
N ALA A 125 -11.16 -4.63 -4.48
CA ALA A 125 -11.76 -4.39 -3.18
C ALA A 125 -11.32 -3.04 -2.59
N PHE A 126 -10.02 -2.70 -2.67
CA PHE A 126 -9.52 -1.38 -2.27
C PHE A 126 -10.19 -0.23 -3.04
N LYS A 127 -10.40 -0.39 -4.35
CA LYS A 127 -11.13 0.61 -5.16
C LYS A 127 -12.60 0.78 -4.74
N SER A 128 -13.17 -0.22 -4.07
CA SER A 128 -14.57 -0.23 -3.62
C SER A 128 -14.74 0.19 -2.15
N MET A 129 -13.63 0.40 -1.42
CA MET A 129 -13.64 0.93 -0.05
C MET A 129 -13.85 2.45 -0.06
N PRO A 130 -14.40 3.04 1.02
CA PRO A 130 -14.40 4.49 1.14
C PRO A 130 -12.98 5.05 1.12
N ALA A 131 -12.78 6.12 0.37
CA ALA A 131 -11.45 6.62 0.01
C ALA A 131 -10.53 6.88 1.20
N VAL A 132 -11.06 7.41 2.31
CA VAL A 132 -10.28 7.71 3.53
C VAL A 132 -9.59 6.46 4.11
N TYR A 133 -10.28 5.32 4.14
CA TYR A 133 -9.73 4.07 4.67
C TYR A 133 -8.79 3.40 3.67
N ALA A 134 -9.18 3.40 2.39
CA ALA A 134 -8.36 2.84 1.31
C ALA A 134 -7.03 3.60 1.19
N HIS A 135 -7.05 4.94 1.19
CA HIS A 135 -5.87 5.79 1.16
C HIS A 135 -4.89 5.43 2.27
N THR A 136 -5.37 5.39 3.50
CA THR A 136 -4.53 5.14 4.67
C THR A 136 -3.83 3.78 4.55
N ALA A 137 -4.57 2.73 4.19
CA ALA A 137 -4.01 1.39 4.02
C ALA A 137 -3.04 1.27 2.83
N LEU A 138 -3.39 1.86 1.67
CA LEU A 138 -2.56 1.80 0.46
C LEU A 138 -1.25 2.59 0.62
N ILE A 139 -1.29 3.74 1.30
CA ILE A 139 -0.10 4.53 1.61
C ILE A 139 0.82 3.75 2.55
N ASP A 140 0.29 3.13 3.61
CA ASP A 140 1.10 2.31 4.52
C ASP A 140 1.74 1.11 3.78
N LEU A 141 0.99 0.45 2.88
CA LEU A 141 1.53 -0.59 1.99
C LEU A 141 2.67 -0.08 1.10
N LEU A 142 2.50 1.08 0.45
CA LEU A 142 3.52 1.68 -0.43
C LEU A 142 4.78 2.06 0.34
N LEU A 143 4.62 2.72 1.48
CA LEU A 143 5.73 3.14 2.33
C LEU A 143 6.52 1.94 2.82
N ARG A 144 5.85 0.89 3.30
CA ARG A 144 6.54 -0.33 3.70
C ARG A 144 7.27 -0.94 2.51
N ARG A 145 6.67 -1.05 1.33
CA ARG A 145 7.37 -1.63 0.17
C ARG A 145 8.62 -0.87 -0.25
N GLU A 146 8.63 0.45 -0.11
CA GLU A 146 9.79 1.27 -0.48
C GLU A 146 10.85 1.36 0.61
N TYR A 147 10.45 1.30 1.89
CA TYR A 147 11.31 1.70 3.00
C TYR A 147 11.43 0.65 4.12
N SER A 148 10.71 -0.48 4.07
CA SER A 148 10.84 -1.52 5.11
C SER A 148 12.16 -2.30 4.98
N GLY A 149 12.84 -2.41 6.12
CA GLY A 149 13.95 -3.33 6.33
C GLY A 149 13.47 -4.66 6.93
N PRO A 150 14.38 -5.61 7.22
CA PRO A 150 14.05 -6.95 7.71
C PRO A 150 13.26 -7.00 9.03
N GLN A 151 13.17 -5.89 9.78
CA GLN A 151 12.60 -5.82 11.14
C GLN A 151 11.30 -5.00 11.24
N THR A 152 10.68 -4.63 10.11
CA THR A 152 9.46 -3.80 10.14
C THR A 152 8.22 -4.67 10.05
N ASP A 153 7.28 -4.53 11.00
CA ASP A 153 5.99 -5.26 11.00
C ASP A 153 5.23 -5.02 9.68
N GLY A 154 5.16 -6.04 8.83
CA GLY A 154 4.51 -5.94 7.53
C GLY A 154 2.99 -6.03 7.61
N TRP A 155 2.33 -5.78 6.48
CA TRP A 155 0.98 -6.32 6.28
C TRP A 155 1.09 -7.84 6.12
N ASP A 156 0.20 -8.57 6.78
CA ASP A 156 0.13 -10.02 6.67
C ASP A 156 -0.78 -10.42 5.51
N PHE A 157 -0.25 -11.22 4.58
CA PHE A 157 -0.96 -11.71 3.41
C PHE A 157 -1.38 -13.15 3.68
N ARG A 158 -2.57 -13.34 4.26
CA ARG A 158 -3.09 -14.66 4.66
C ARG A 158 -3.95 -15.27 3.57
N PRO A 159 -3.50 -16.33 2.88
CA PRO A 159 -4.40 -17.06 2.01
C PRO A 159 -5.50 -17.68 2.88
N GLN A 160 -6.77 -17.55 2.48
CA GLN A 160 -7.82 -18.33 3.13
C GLN A 160 -7.55 -19.82 2.88
N GLY A 161 -7.55 -20.60 3.98
CA GLY A 161 -7.37 -22.06 4.00
C GLY A 161 -8.40 -22.77 3.15
#